data_AF-A0A1I3VXJ7-F1
#
_entry.id   AF-A0A1I3VXJ7-F1
#
_cell.length_a   1.000
_cell.length_b   1.000
_cell.length_c   1.000
_cell.angle_alpha   90.00
_cell.angle_beta   90.00
_cell.angle_gamma   90.00
#
_symmetry.space_group_name_H-M   'P 1'
#
loop_
_entity.id
_entity.type
_entity.pdbx_description
1 polymer ?
#
loop_
_entity_poly.entity_id
_entity_poly.type
_entity_poly.pdbx_seq_one_letter_code
_entity_poly.pdbx_strand_id
1 'polypeptide(L)'
;MGRAIILILSSLILTLTLINNTEGWAAKAPDPWESFIAQYRHLVSDGKDELAERMWKNTYPKMEKYAQTLTPDEYNLWSSLTEDLNDKKHDMRFNVETIFFFLQVTSSDNSNAIIVERVHQLVRQVEQEPSTSSEIINQWKLVKPVINSYTIKEDIILVDEALSDWSIANSQNSRTAVINSLNNLVEPLKSDESEAVFWMALIVGGSITLTLSYVGARMYQGRSKNRHKLKSGSS
;
A
#
# COMPACT_ATOMS: atom_id res chain seq x y z
N MET A 1 -43.31 20.35 -0.85
CA MET A 1 -42.39 19.24 -0.54
C MET A 1 -41.08 19.28 -1.33
N GLY A 2 -40.99 19.99 -2.48
CA GLY A 2 -39.74 20.08 -3.27
C GLY A 2 -38.57 20.81 -2.60
N ARG A 3 -38.81 21.72 -1.65
CA ARG A 3 -37.73 22.43 -0.94
C ARG A 3 -36.89 21.55 0.01
N ALA A 4 -37.48 20.47 0.54
CA ALA A 4 -36.75 19.54 1.41
C ALA A 4 -35.79 18.63 0.62
N ILE A 5 -36.17 18.27 -0.62
CA ILE A 5 -35.35 17.44 -1.50
C ILE A 5 -34.08 18.18 -1.94
N ILE A 6 -34.18 19.48 -2.20
CA ILE A 6 -33.03 20.31 -2.58
C ILE A 6 -32.04 20.47 -1.41
N LEU A 7 -32.53 20.57 -0.17
CA LEU A 7 -31.67 20.65 1.01
C LEU A 7 -30.93 19.32 1.30
N ILE A 8 -31.57 18.17 1.03
CA ILE A 8 -30.94 16.87 1.18
C ILE A 8 -29.91 16.62 0.05
N LEU A 9 -30.22 17.01 -1.18
CA LEU A 9 -29.28 16.91 -2.31
C LEU A 9 -28.06 17.82 -2.12
N SER A 10 -28.26 19.04 -1.62
CA SER A 10 -27.15 19.96 -1.34
C SER A 10 -26.31 19.51 -0.15
N SER A 11 -26.90 18.93 0.91
CA SER A 11 -26.10 18.35 2.00
C SER A 11 -25.31 17.13 1.54
N LEU A 12 -25.87 16.29 0.66
CA LEU A 12 -25.20 15.10 0.12
C LEU A 12 -24.00 15.49 -0.75
N ILE A 13 -24.16 16.50 -1.61
CA ILE A 13 -23.07 17.02 -2.47
C ILE A 13 -21.98 17.66 -1.60
N LEU A 14 -22.35 18.39 -0.54
CA LEU A 14 -21.37 18.96 0.40
C LEU A 14 -20.62 17.89 1.20
N THR A 15 -21.29 16.83 1.66
CA THR A 15 -20.60 15.72 2.33
C THR A 15 -19.70 14.94 1.38
N LEU A 16 -20.14 14.69 0.13
CA LEU A 16 -19.32 14.02 -0.89
C LEU A 16 -18.10 14.85 -1.31
N THR A 17 -18.24 16.18 -1.40
CA THR A 17 -17.11 17.07 -1.71
C THR A 17 -16.16 17.27 -0.52
N LEU A 18 -16.66 17.29 0.71
CA LEU A 18 -15.81 17.32 1.91
C LEU A 18 -15.02 16.01 2.08
N ILE A 19 -15.61 14.86 1.80
CA ILE A 19 -14.91 13.56 1.85
C ILE A 19 -13.83 13.48 0.76
N ASN A 20 -14.13 13.92 -0.48
CA ASN A 20 -13.13 13.96 -1.55
C ASN A 20 -11.99 14.99 -1.30
N ASN A 21 -12.25 16.07 -0.57
CA ASN A 21 -11.26 17.11 -0.32
C ASN A 21 -10.42 16.89 0.96
N THR A 22 -10.83 16.00 1.87
CA THR A 22 -9.99 15.63 3.02
C THR A 22 -8.80 14.74 2.64
N GLU A 23 -8.85 14.07 1.49
CA GLU A 23 -7.71 13.29 0.97
C GLU A 23 -6.65 14.17 0.27
N GLY A 24 -6.97 15.40 -0.11
CA GLY A 24 -6.09 16.26 -0.92
C GLY A 24 -5.27 17.32 -0.17
N TRP A 25 -5.48 17.52 1.14
CA TRP A 25 -4.93 18.67 1.88
C TRP A 25 -4.02 18.36 3.07
N ALA A 26 -3.66 17.10 3.27
CA ALA A 26 -2.41 16.77 3.94
C ALA A 26 -1.34 16.60 2.86
N ALA A 27 -0.75 17.71 2.39
CA ALA A 27 0.58 17.66 1.81
C ALA A 27 1.52 17.16 2.93
N LYS A 28 1.57 15.84 3.10
CA LYS A 28 2.48 15.15 4.00
C LYS A 28 3.86 15.70 3.71
N ALA A 29 4.53 16.18 4.76
CA ALA A 29 5.96 16.46 4.65
C ALA A 29 6.62 15.21 4.03
N PRO A 30 7.51 15.37 3.03
CA PRO A 30 8.21 14.25 2.43
C PRO A 30 8.81 13.41 3.54
N ASP A 31 8.64 12.09 3.46
CA ASP A 31 9.23 11.19 4.43
C ASP A 31 10.73 11.51 4.53
N PRO A 32 11.28 11.79 5.73
CA PRO A 32 12.70 12.10 5.91
C PRO A 32 13.62 11.08 5.22
N TRP A 33 13.19 9.82 5.11
CA TRP A 33 13.95 8.78 4.42
C TRP A 33 14.00 8.95 2.91
N GLU A 34 12.92 9.37 2.25
CA GLU A 34 12.90 9.58 0.80
C GLU A 34 13.94 10.61 0.36
N SER A 35 14.02 11.73 1.08
CA SER A 35 14.98 12.79 0.78
C SER A 35 16.43 12.32 0.91
N PHE A 36 16.69 11.46 1.91
CA PHE A 36 18.01 10.88 2.14
C PHE A 36 18.36 9.84 1.08
N ILE A 37 17.43 8.93 0.73
CA ILE A 37 17.61 7.89 -0.29
C ILE A 37 17.91 8.53 -1.65
N ALA A 38 17.16 9.58 -2.02
CA ALA A 38 17.37 10.31 -3.27
C ALA A 38 18.77 10.96 -3.33
N GLN A 39 19.19 11.63 -2.25
CA GLN A 39 20.51 12.23 -2.16
C GLN A 39 21.63 11.19 -2.20
N TYR A 40 21.47 10.07 -1.49
CA TYR A 40 22.45 8.99 -1.50
C TYR A 40 22.62 8.41 -2.90
N ARG A 41 21.53 8.08 -3.60
CA ARG A 41 21.56 7.58 -4.98
C ARG A 41 22.25 8.56 -5.92
N HIS A 42 22.01 9.86 -5.76
CA HIS A 42 22.65 10.90 -6.57
C HIS A 42 24.17 11.00 -6.31
N LEU A 43 24.61 10.81 -5.07
CA LEU A 43 26.04 10.78 -4.74
C LEU A 43 26.73 9.55 -5.36
N VAL A 44 26.09 8.39 -5.30
CA VAL A 44 26.60 7.15 -5.91
C VAL A 44 26.65 7.27 -7.43
N SER A 45 25.62 7.83 -8.08
CA SER A 45 25.60 8.03 -9.53
C SER A 45 26.67 9.02 -10.01
N ASP A 46 26.99 10.02 -9.19
CA ASP A 46 28.07 10.99 -9.46
C ASP A 46 29.48 10.41 -9.21
N GLY A 47 29.60 9.15 -8.76
CA GLY A 47 30.87 8.53 -8.38
C GLY A 47 31.48 9.10 -7.09
N LYS A 48 30.68 9.82 -6.29
CA LYS A 48 31.10 10.42 -5.00
C LYS A 48 30.92 9.42 -3.86
N ASP A 49 31.50 8.24 -4.00
CA ASP A 49 31.30 7.11 -3.08
C ASP A 49 31.71 7.45 -1.63
N GLU A 50 32.80 8.21 -1.41
CA GLU A 50 33.23 8.62 -0.07
C GLU A 50 32.21 9.54 0.64
N LEU A 51 31.55 10.42 -0.12
CA LEU A 51 30.51 11.30 0.41
C LEU A 51 29.24 10.51 0.70
N ALA A 52 28.88 9.58 -0.17
CA ALA A 52 27.76 8.67 0.04
C ALA A 52 27.97 7.83 1.31
N GLU A 53 29.17 7.26 1.49
CA GLU A 53 29.53 6.49 2.68
C GLU A 53 29.49 7.33 3.96
N ARG A 54 30.01 8.56 3.91
CA ARG A 54 29.93 9.50 5.04
C ARG A 54 28.48 9.86 5.38
N MET A 55 27.66 10.08 4.36
CA MET A 55 26.24 10.36 4.52
C MET A 55 25.51 9.17 5.17
N TRP A 56 25.79 7.96 4.70
CA TRP A 56 25.29 6.72 5.29
C TRP A 56 25.68 6.60 6.76
N LYS A 57 26.98 6.72 7.09
CA LYS A 57 27.49 6.63 8.48
C LYS A 57 26.86 7.66 9.42
N ASN A 58 26.57 8.87 8.92
CA ASN A 58 25.93 9.92 9.71
C ASN A 58 24.42 9.65 9.94
N THR A 59 23.74 9.06 8.95
CA THR A 59 22.31 8.78 9.04
C THR A 59 22.01 7.44 9.72
N TYR A 60 22.93 6.48 9.67
CA TYR A 60 22.75 5.14 10.24
C TYR A 60 22.28 5.13 11.70
N PRO A 61 22.85 5.91 12.64
CA PRO A 61 22.36 5.95 14.02
C PRO A 61 20.91 6.44 14.14
N LYS A 62 20.42 7.24 13.18
CA LYS A 62 19.02 7.67 13.13
C LYS A 62 18.12 6.54 12.64
N MET A 63 18.56 5.78 11.64
CA MET A 63 17.83 4.61 11.14
C MET A 63 17.73 3.53 12.21
N GLU A 64 18.81 3.27 12.95
CA GLU A 64 18.81 2.31 14.05
C GLU A 64 17.83 2.71 15.16
N LYS A 65 17.83 3.98 15.55
CA LYS A 65 16.83 4.51 16.51
C LYS A 65 15.40 4.39 15.99
N TYR A 66 15.18 4.60 14.70
CA TYR A 66 13.88 4.42 14.08
C TYR A 66 13.47 2.94 14.08
N ALA A 67 14.36 2.02 13.72
CA ALA A 67 14.08 0.59 13.74
C ALA A 67 13.69 0.10 15.14
N GLN A 68 14.27 0.67 16.20
CA GLN A 68 13.89 0.37 17.59
C GLN A 68 12.45 0.77 17.95
N THR A 69 11.80 1.63 17.15
CA THR A 69 10.40 2.03 17.34
C THR A 69 9.42 1.12 16.58
N LEU A 70 9.91 0.24 15.72
CA LEU A 70 9.11 -0.68 14.91
C LEU A 70 8.63 -1.89 15.72
N THR A 71 7.80 -2.72 15.10
CA THR A 71 7.35 -3.99 15.71
C THR A 71 8.54 -4.94 15.90
N PRO A 72 8.45 -5.93 16.83
CA PRO A 72 9.53 -6.89 17.05
C PRO A 72 9.95 -7.64 15.79
N ASP A 73 8.99 -7.99 14.92
CA ASP A 73 9.26 -8.71 13.68
C ASP A 73 10.01 -7.84 12.66
N GLU A 74 9.63 -6.57 12.51
CA GLU A 74 10.32 -5.60 11.67
C GLU A 74 11.71 -5.26 12.20
N TYR A 75 11.88 -5.17 13.52
CA TYR A 75 13.20 -4.97 14.13
C TYR A 75 14.12 -6.17 13.93
N ASN A 76 13.59 -7.40 14.01
CA ASN A 76 14.35 -8.62 13.72
C ASN A 76 14.81 -8.64 12.25
N LEU A 77 13.95 -8.20 11.32
CA LEU A 77 14.31 -8.03 9.91
C LEU A 77 15.39 -6.95 9.73
N TRP A 78 15.26 -5.81 10.41
CA TRP A 78 16.32 -4.78 10.40
C TRP A 78 17.66 -5.33 10.89
N SER A 79 17.65 -6.11 11.98
CA SER A 79 18.86 -6.70 12.54
C SER A 79 19.52 -7.66 11.56
N SER A 80 18.75 -8.51 10.86
CA SER A 80 19.32 -9.43 9.87
C SER A 80 19.89 -8.69 8.66
N LEU A 81 19.17 -7.67 8.16
CA LEU A 81 19.63 -6.84 7.03
C LEU A 81 20.91 -6.07 7.33
N THR A 82 21.07 -5.61 8.58
CA THR A 82 22.26 -4.85 9.00
C THR A 82 23.43 -5.73 9.42
N GLU A 83 23.18 -6.95 9.91
CA GLU A 83 24.22 -7.95 10.17
C GLU A 83 24.92 -8.35 8.86
N ASP A 84 24.13 -8.60 7.80
CA ASP A 84 24.63 -8.92 6.46
C ASP A 84 25.45 -7.78 5.82
N LEU A 85 25.20 -6.52 6.21
CA LEU A 85 26.02 -5.37 5.78
C LEU A 85 27.40 -5.33 6.45
N ASN A 86 27.52 -5.84 7.67
CA ASN A 86 28.77 -5.83 8.42
C ASN A 86 29.67 -7.02 8.04
N ASP A 87 29.12 -8.10 7.47
CA ASP A 87 29.91 -9.16 6.87
C ASP A 87 30.52 -8.67 5.53
N LYS A 88 31.84 -8.42 5.54
CA LYS A 88 32.63 -7.90 4.41
C LYS A 88 32.60 -8.76 3.14
N LYS A 89 31.87 -9.87 3.14
CA LYS A 89 31.74 -10.80 2.00
C LYS A 89 30.74 -10.34 0.94
N HIS A 90 29.80 -9.44 1.27
CA HIS A 90 28.76 -9.01 0.34
C HIS A 90 28.99 -7.61 -0.22
N ASP A 91 28.51 -7.38 -1.45
CA ASP A 91 28.54 -6.08 -2.10
C ASP A 91 27.68 -5.09 -1.31
N MET A 92 28.34 -4.14 -0.65
CA MET A 92 27.72 -3.12 0.19
C MET A 92 26.59 -2.37 -0.55
N ARG A 93 26.68 -2.21 -1.87
CA ARG A 93 25.65 -1.54 -2.67
C ARG A 93 24.34 -2.33 -2.73
N PHE A 94 24.43 -3.66 -2.78
CA PHE A 94 23.27 -4.54 -2.85
C PHE A 94 22.47 -4.48 -1.55
N ASN A 95 23.15 -4.53 -0.40
CA ASN A 95 22.47 -4.56 0.89
C ASN A 95 21.87 -3.19 1.28
N VAL A 96 22.45 -2.08 0.81
CA VAL A 96 21.92 -0.73 1.05
C VAL A 96 20.56 -0.51 0.37
N GLU A 97 20.38 -1.02 -0.86
CA GLU A 97 19.10 -0.88 -1.57
C GLU A 97 17.97 -1.69 -0.91
N THR A 98 18.27 -2.86 -0.35
CA THR A 98 17.32 -3.62 0.47
C THR A 98 16.89 -2.83 1.70
N ILE A 99 17.83 -2.16 2.38
CA ILE A 99 17.51 -1.29 3.52
C ILE A 99 16.67 -0.09 3.10
N PHE A 100 16.94 0.52 1.96
CA PHE A 100 16.12 1.62 1.46
C PHE A 100 14.69 1.17 1.21
N PHE A 101 14.50 -0.01 0.62
CA PHE A 101 13.17 -0.57 0.42
C PHE A 101 12.48 -0.86 1.77
N PHE A 102 13.19 -1.44 2.74
CA PHE A 102 12.68 -1.66 4.09
C PHE A 102 12.22 -0.35 4.76
N LEU A 103 13.05 0.70 4.69
CA LEU A 103 12.71 2.01 5.27
C LEU A 103 11.47 2.58 4.59
N GLN A 104 11.40 2.56 3.26
CA GLN A 104 10.23 3.05 2.51
C GLN A 104 8.93 2.30 2.87
N VAL A 105 9.01 0.98 3.03
CA VAL A 105 7.84 0.16 3.37
C VAL A 105 7.37 0.42 4.80
N THR A 106 8.29 0.52 5.75
CA THR A 106 7.97 0.70 7.17
C THR A 106 7.58 2.13 7.54
N SER A 107 8.09 3.13 6.82
CA SER A 107 7.79 4.55 7.08
C SER A 107 6.48 5.02 6.43
N SER A 108 5.96 4.25 5.48
CA SER A 108 4.72 4.54 4.79
C SER A 108 3.52 4.06 5.59
N ASP A 109 2.48 4.90 5.63
CA ASP A 109 1.18 4.52 6.18
C ASP A 109 0.50 3.41 5.35
N ASN A 110 0.97 3.17 4.12
CA ASN A 110 0.46 2.13 3.22
C ASN A 110 1.63 1.28 2.69
N SER A 111 2.16 0.42 3.56
CA SER A 111 3.25 -0.51 3.26
C SER A 111 2.92 -1.45 2.09
N ASN A 112 1.67 -1.94 2.03
CA ASN A 112 1.21 -2.85 0.99
C ASN A 112 1.24 -2.20 -0.39
N ALA A 113 0.79 -0.95 -0.55
CA ALA A 113 0.82 -0.26 -1.83
C ALA A 113 2.25 -0.12 -2.39
N ILE A 114 3.24 0.14 -1.53
CA ILE A 114 4.65 0.23 -1.94
C ILE A 114 5.18 -1.13 -2.41
N ILE A 115 4.87 -2.19 -1.68
CA ILE A 115 5.26 -3.56 -2.08
C ILE A 115 4.62 -3.92 -3.42
N VAL A 116 3.31 -3.67 -3.58
CA VAL A 116 2.56 -3.95 -4.79
C VAL A 116 3.14 -3.19 -6.00
N GLU A 117 3.42 -1.89 -5.85
CA GLU A 117 4.01 -1.10 -6.91
C GLU A 117 5.41 -1.64 -7.27
N ARG A 118 6.20 -2.05 -6.28
CA ARG A 118 7.53 -2.62 -6.52
C ARG A 118 7.48 -3.95 -7.26
N VAL A 119 6.53 -4.83 -6.91
CA VAL A 119 6.33 -6.10 -7.62
C VAL A 119 5.79 -5.85 -9.04
N HIS A 120 4.87 -4.91 -9.22
CA HIS A 120 4.40 -4.50 -10.54
C HIS A 120 5.52 -3.95 -11.42
N GLN A 121 6.48 -3.21 -10.85
CA GLN A 121 7.66 -2.77 -11.59
C GLN A 121 8.50 -3.95 -12.09
N LEU A 122 8.68 -4.99 -11.28
CA LEU A 122 9.35 -6.23 -11.71
C LEU A 122 8.58 -6.92 -12.83
N VAL A 123 7.25 -7.03 -12.71
CA VAL A 123 6.40 -7.60 -13.77
C VAL A 123 6.58 -6.85 -15.08
N ARG A 124 6.50 -5.52 -15.05
CA ARG A 124 6.72 -4.68 -16.25
C ARG A 124 8.10 -4.89 -16.87
N GLN A 125 9.13 -5.06 -16.05
CA GLN A 125 10.47 -5.34 -16.58
C GLN A 125 10.57 -6.73 -17.20
N VAL A 126 9.93 -7.75 -16.62
CA VAL A 126 9.86 -9.10 -17.21
C VAL A 126 9.13 -9.08 -18.56
N GLU A 127 8.11 -8.23 -18.70
CA GLU A 127 7.37 -8.04 -19.95
C GLU A 127 8.16 -7.29 -21.02
N GLN A 128 9.08 -6.40 -20.62
CA GLN A 128 9.89 -5.60 -21.54
C GLN A 128 11.10 -6.38 -22.04
N GLU A 129 11.23 -6.57 -23.36
CA GLU A 129 12.52 -6.94 -23.96
C GLU A 129 13.41 -5.69 -24.07
N PRO A 130 14.72 -5.75 -23.77
CA PRO A 130 15.57 -6.94 -23.61
C PRO A 130 15.98 -7.27 -22.16
N SER A 131 15.07 -7.22 -21.19
CA SER A 131 15.41 -7.54 -19.79
C SER A 131 15.99 -8.96 -19.66
N THR A 132 17.15 -9.08 -19.02
CA THR A 132 17.79 -10.38 -18.78
C THR A 132 17.27 -10.99 -17.48
N SER A 133 17.05 -12.30 -17.46
CA SER A 133 16.61 -13.03 -16.25
C SER A 133 17.51 -12.76 -15.03
N SER A 134 18.82 -12.60 -15.24
CA SER A 134 19.78 -12.25 -14.19
C SER A 134 19.49 -10.91 -13.52
N GLU A 135 19.04 -9.92 -14.29
CA GLU A 135 18.74 -8.59 -13.76
C GLU A 135 17.49 -8.63 -12.88
N ILE A 136 16.45 -9.32 -13.33
CA ILE A 136 15.21 -9.51 -12.56
C ILE A 136 15.48 -10.31 -11.29
N ILE A 137 16.27 -11.38 -11.35
CA ILE A 137 16.65 -12.18 -10.18
C ILE A 137 17.41 -11.31 -9.17
N ASN A 138 18.29 -10.44 -9.64
CA ASN A 138 19.02 -9.52 -8.78
C ASN A 138 18.07 -8.52 -8.12
N GLN A 139 17.14 -7.92 -8.86
CA GLN A 139 16.15 -7.03 -8.27
C GLN A 139 15.20 -7.75 -7.30
N TRP A 140 14.79 -8.98 -7.61
CA TRP A 140 14.00 -9.82 -6.73
C TRP A 140 14.71 -10.08 -5.39
N LYS A 141 16.02 -10.40 -5.42
CA LYS A 141 16.82 -10.58 -4.21
C LYS A 141 16.86 -9.35 -3.31
N LEU A 142 16.76 -8.14 -3.87
CA LEU A 142 16.72 -6.90 -3.09
C LEU A 142 15.39 -6.72 -2.37
N VAL A 143 14.27 -7.11 -2.99
CA VAL A 143 12.93 -6.85 -2.44
C VAL A 143 12.42 -8.01 -1.58
N LYS A 144 12.82 -9.23 -1.90
CA LYS A 144 12.36 -10.48 -1.27
C LYS A 144 12.43 -10.46 0.26
N PRO A 145 13.54 -10.02 0.92
CA PRO A 145 13.63 -10.07 2.38
C PRO A 145 12.53 -9.26 3.06
N VAL A 146 12.18 -8.10 2.47
CA VAL A 146 11.13 -7.23 2.99
C VAL A 146 9.76 -7.82 2.66
N ILE A 147 9.53 -8.31 1.44
CA ILE A 147 8.23 -8.92 1.09
C ILE A 147 7.92 -10.13 1.98
N ASN A 148 8.94 -10.89 2.38
CA ASN A 148 8.82 -12.05 3.26
C ASN A 148 8.27 -11.76 4.67
N SER A 149 8.28 -10.50 5.13
CA SER A 149 7.60 -10.13 6.37
C SER A 149 6.11 -9.80 6.18
N TYR A 150 5.65 -9.58 4.95
CA TYR A 150 4.27 -9.15 4.65
C TYR A 150 3.47 -10.18 3.85
N THR A 151 4.09 -11.28 3.41
CA THR A 151 3.43 -12.30 2.58
C THR A 151 3.73 -13.71 3.07
N ILE A 152 2.90 -14.65 2.65
CA ILE A 152 3.00 -16.07 2.96
C ILE A 152 4.26 -16.65 2.29
N LYS A 153 5.03 -17.47 3.02
CA LYS A 153 6.32 -17.99 2.55
C LYS A 153 6.21 -18.86 1.31
N GLU A 154 5.11 -19.60 1.21
CA GLU A 154 4.78 -20.47 0.10
C GLU A 154 4.73 -19.70 -1.23
N ASP A 155 4.16 -18.49 -1.25
CA ASP A 155 4.06 -17.67 -2.46
C ASP A 155 5.44 -17.18 -2.93
N ILE A 156 6.34 -16.89 -1.98
CA ILE A 156 7.71 -16.48 -2.27
C ILE A 156 8.51 -17.62 -2.89
N ILE A 157 8.30 -18.86 -2.42
CA ILE A 157 8.92 -20.06 -2.99
C ILE A 157 8.48 -20.25 -4.45
N LEU A 158 7.18 -20.06 -4.74
CA LEU A 158 6.68 -20.15 -6.12
C LEU A 158 7.30 -19.11 -7.06
N VAL A 159 7.60 -17.91 -6.56
CA VAL A 159 8.32 -16.88 -7.34
C VAL A 159 9.77 -17.29 -7.56
N ASP A 160 10.46 -17.79 -6.53
CA ASP A 160 11.84 -18.27 -6.65
C ASP A 160 11.97 -19.41 -7.67
N GLU A 161 11.06 -20.39 -7.62
CA GLU A 161 11.00 -21.51 -8.56
C GLU A 161 10.77 -21.02 -10.00
N ALA A 162 9.79 -20.13 -10.21
CA ALA A 162 9.51 -19.58 -11.53
C ALA A 162 10.70 -18.78 -12.10
N LEU A 163 11.38 -17.99 -11.26
CA LEU A 163 12.58 -17.24 -11.65
C LEU A 163 13.75 -18.17 -11.99
N SER A 164 13.94 -19.24 -11.22
CA SER A 164 14.94 -20.27 -11.50
C SER A 164 14.67 -20.95 -12.85
N ASP A 165 13.43 -21.38 -13.08
CA ASP A 165 13.01 -22.00 -14.34
C ASP A 165 13.21 -21.06 -15.52
N TRP A 166 12.88 -19.78 -15.37
CA TRP A 166 13.12 -18.79 -16.42
C TRP A 166 14.61 -18.56 -16.68
N SER A 167 15.46 -18.58 -15.64
CA SER A 167 16.91 -18.48 -15.81
C SER A 167 17.50 -19.63 -16.62
N ILE A 168 16.91 -20.82 -16.54
CA ILE A 168 17.39 -22.03 -17.22
C ILE A 168 16.80 -22.16 -18.62
N ALA A 169 15.46 -22.09 -18.73
CA ALA A 169 14.75 -22.34 -19.97
C ALA A 169 14.74 -21.12 -20.91
N ASN A 170 14.80 -19.91 -20.35
CA ASN A 170 14.72 -18.63 -21.06
C ASN A 170 13.65 -18.60 -22.19
N SER A 171 12.49 -19.16 -21.90
CA SER A 171 11.37 -19.29 -22.85
C SER A 171 10.24 -18.32 -22.51
N GLN A 172 9.38 -18.03 -23.49
CA GLN A 172 8.20 -17.20 -23.27
C GLN A 172 7.26 -17.82 -22.21
N ASN A 173 7.13 -19.15 -22.19
CA ASN A 173 6.31 -19.85 -21.20
C ASN A 173 6.84 -19.66 -19.78
N SER A 174 8.16 -19.74 -19.59
CA SER A 174 8.78 -19.48 -18.29
C SER A 174 8.67 -18.00 -17.87
N ARG A 175 8.71 -17.05 -18.81
CA ARG A 175 8.42 -15.64 -18.51
C ARG A 175 6.99 -15.44 -18.00
N THR A 176 6.01 -16.04 -18.69
CA THR A 176 4.61 -15.98 -18.26
C THR A 176 4.41 -16.61 -16.88
N ALA A 177 5.12 -17.70 -16.57
CA ALA A 177 5.08 -18.30 -15.24
C ALA A 177 5.58 -17.33 -14.15
N VAL A 178 6.70 -16.62 -14.39
CA VAL A 178 7.20 -15.58 -13.48
C VAL A 178 6.18 -14.47 -13.29
N ILE A 179 5.60 -13.96 -14.37
CA ILE A 179 4.58 -12.90 -14.31
C ILE A 179 3.37 -13.35 -13.48
N ASN A 180 2.90 -14.58 -13.68
CA ASN A 180 1.77 -15.12 -12.93
C ASN A 180 2.11 -15.28 -11.44
N SER A 181 3.27 -15.83 -11.10
CA SER A 181 3.70 -15.97 -9.70
C SER A 181 3.83 -14.61 -9.01
N LEU A 182 4.41 -13.60 -9.68
CA LEU A 182 4.52 -12.25 -9.14
C LEU A 182 3.16 -11.57 -8.97
N ASN A 183 2.21 -11.77 -9.89
CA ASN A 183 0.87 -11.23 -9.77
C ASN A 183 0.07 -11.89 -8.64
N ASN A 184 0.21 -13.20 -8.46
CA ASN A 184 -0.43 -13.93 -7.37
C ASN A 184 0.07 -13.47 -5.99
N LEU A 185 1.34 -13.08 -5.89
CA LEU A 185 1.93 -12.50 -4.67
C LEU A 185 1.26 -11.17 -4.27
N VAL A 186 0.76 -10.42 -5.25
CA VAL A 186 0.18 -9.08 -5.09
C VAL A 186 -1.32 -9.11 -4.82
N GLU A 187 -2.04 -10.11 -5.32
CA GLU A 187 -3.48 -10.24 -5.16
C GLU A 187 -3.96 -10.17 -3.69
N PRO A 188 -3.36 -10.89 -2.73
CA PRO A 188 -3.76 -10.79 -1.32
C PRO A 188 -3.39 -9.45 -0.67
N LEU A 189 -2.42 -8.71 -1.21
CA LEU A 189 -1.98 -7.42 -0.64
C LEU A 189 -2.89 -6.25 -1.05
N LYS A 190 -3.73 -6.41 -2.08
CA LYS A 190 -4.64 -5.37 -2.58
C LYS A 190 -5.98 -5.31 -1.85
N SER A 191 -6.39 -6.37 -1.15
CA SER A 191 -7.77 -6.50 -0.65
C SER A 191 -8.05 -5.74 0.64
N ASP A 192 -7.03 -5.41 1.45
CA ASP A 192 -7.28 -5.05 2.87
C ASP A 192 -7.90 -3.65 3.07
N GLU A 193 -7.48 -2.64 2.31
CA GLU A 193 -7.99 -1.27 2.55
C GLU A 193 -9.34 -0.99 1.88
N SER A 194 -9.53 -1.49 0.65
CA SER A 194 -10.75 -1.22 -0.12
C SER A 194 -11.97 -1.96 0.43
N GLU A 195 -11.77 -3.17 0.96
CA GLU A 195 -12.83 -3.96 1.57
C GLU A 195 -13.28 -3.34 2.90
N ALA A 196 -12.35 -2.88 3.74
CA ALA A 196 -12.66 -2.22 5.00
C ALA A 196 -13.46 -0.91 4.80
N VAL A 197 -13.07 -0.08 3.83
CA VAL A 197 -13.79 1.15 3.48
C VAL A 197 -15.17 0.84 2.91
N PHE A 198 -15.29 -0.20 2.07
CA PHE A 198 -16.58 -0.64 1.55
C PHE A 198 -17.52 -1.13 2.66
N TRP A 199 -17.04 -1.98 3.57
CA TRP A 199 -17.83 -2.45 4.72
C TRP A 199 -18.21 -1.30 5.65
N MET A 200 -17.31 -0.35 5.90
CA MET A 200 -17.62 0.82 6.72
C MET A 200 -18.69 1.69 6.05
N ALA A 201 -18.56 1.96 4.74
CA ALA A 201 -19.54 2.71 3.97
C ALA A 201 -20.91 2.01 3.94
N LEU A 202 -20.93 0.68 3.83
CA LEU A 202 -22.14 -0.12 3.83
C LEU A 202 -22.84 -0.09 5.21
N ILE A 203 -22.08 -0.21 6.31
CA ILE A 203 -22.63 -0.15 7.67
C ILE A 203 -23.15 1.26 7.99
N VAL A 204 -22.35 2.30 7.73
CA VAL A 204 -22.73 3.70 8.02
C VAL A 204 -23.89 4.12 7.12
N GLY A 205 -23.77 3.91 5.81
CA GLY A 205 -24.83 4.22 4.84
C GLY A 205 -26.11 3.40 5.09
N GLY A 206 -25.98 2.13 5.46
CA GLY A 206 -27.09 1.27 5.84
C GLY A 206 -27.83 1.79 7.07
N SER A 207 -27.10 2.19 8.12
CA SER A 207 -27.70 2.71 9.36
C SER A 207 -28.49 4.02 9.13
N ILE A 208 -27.98 4.92 8.29
CA ILE A 208 -28.65 6.18 7.92
C ILE A 208 -29.94 5.89 7.12
N THR A 209 -29.85 4.98 6.15
CA THR A 209 -31.00 4.63 5.31
C THR A 209 -32.11 3.96 6.11
N LEU A 210 -31.73 3.10 7.07
CA LEU A 210 -32.65 2.38 7.95
C LEU A 210 -33.34 3.34 8.94
N THR A 211 -32.59 4.27 9.53
CA THR A 211 -33.15 5.30 10.43
C THR A 211 -34.09 6.26 9.69
N LEU A 212 -33.73 6.74 8.49
CA LEU A 212 -34.60 7.58 7.67
C LEU A 212 -35.87 6.84 7.24
N SER A 213 -35.76 5.58 6.82
CA SER A 213 -36.91 4.74 6.45
C SER A 213 -37.86 4.54 7.63
N TYR A 214 -37.32 4.26 8.83
CA TYR A 214 -38.10 4.10 10.04
C TYR A 214 -38.87 5.38 10.43
N VAL A 215 -38.20 6.52 10.44
CA VAL A 215 -38.83 7.82 10.74
C VAL A 215 -39.88 8.18 9.69
N GLY A 216 -39.60 7.92 8.41
CA GLY A 216 -40.54 8.13 7.31
C GLY A 216 -41.81 7.30 7.46
N ALA A 217 -41.67 6.00 7.72
CA ALA A 217 -42.79 5.09 7.94
C ALA A 217 -43.64 5.51 9.15
N ARG A 218 -43.00 5.91 10.26
CA ARG A 218 -43.68 6.40 11.46
C ARG A 218 -44.47 7.68 11.21
N MET A 219 -43.90 8.65 10.49
CA MET A 219 -44.61 9.89 10.14
C MET A 219 -45.80 9.65 9.20
N TYR A 220 -45.68 8.70 8.26
CA TYR A 220 -46.75 8.37 7.33
C TYR A 220 -47.98 7.79 8.05
N GLN A 221 -47.76 6.89 9.03
CA GLN A 221 -48.84 6.37 9.87
C GLN A 221 -49.51 7.46 10.73
N GLY A 222 -48.74 8.44 11.23
CA GLY A 222 -49.28 9.57 12.00
C GLY A 222 -50.19 10.49 11.18
N ARG A 223 -49.85 10.76 9.92
CA ARG A 223 -50.70 11.59 9.02
C ARG A 223 -51.96 10.88 8.53
N SER A 224 -51.90 9.56 8.32
CA SER A 224 -53.07 8.76 7.93
C SER A 224 -54.20 8.82 8.98
N LYS A 225 -53.86 8.70 10.27
CA LYS A 225 -54.85 8.73 11.38
C LYS A 225 -55.55 10.09 11.53
N ASN A 226 -54.87 11.20 11.26
CA ASN A 226 -55.48 12.53 11.37
C ASN A 226 -56.41 12.89 10.20
N ARG A 227 -56.27 12.21 9.05
CA ARG A 227 -57.11 12.47 7.88
C ARG A 227 -58.53 11.91 8.03
N HIS A 228 -58.72 10.87 8.85
CA HIS A 228 -60.04 10.30 9.12
C HIS A 228 -60.85 11.04 10.19
N LYS A 229 -60.22 11.80 11.10
CA LYS A 229 -60.94 12.59 12.11
C LYS A 229 -61.55 13.89 11.58
N LEU A 230 -61.07 14.42 10.46
CA LEU A 230 -61.60 15.66 9.87
C LEU A 230 -62.88 15.45 9.04
N LYS A 231 -63.26 14.20 8.73
CA LYS A 231 -64.43 13.90 7.88
C LYS A 231 -65.70 13.52 8.65
N SER A 232 -65.64 13.35 9.98
CA SER A 232 -66.78 12.93 10.80
C SER A 232 -67.41 14.06 11.63
N GLY A 233 -67.04 15.32 11.39
CA GLY A 233 -67.49 16.48 12.18
C GLY A 233 -68.53 17.36 11.52
N SER A 234 -69.11 16.96 10.37
CA SER A 234 -70.18 17.71 9.71
C SER A 234 -71.42 16.85 9.54
N SER A 235 -72.25 16.79 10.57
CA SER A 235 -73.69 16.54 10.46
C SER A 235 -74.39 17.08 11.71
#